data_AF-A0A6P7FHQ1-F1
#
_entry.id   AF-A0A6P7FHQ1-F1
#
_cell.length_a   1.000
_cell.length_b   1.000
_cell.length_c   1.000
_cell.angle_alpha   90.00
_cell.angle_beta   90.00
_cell.angle_gamma   90.00
#
_symmetry.space_group_name_H-M   'P 1'
#
loop_
_entity.id
_entity.type
_entity.pdbx_description
1 polymer ?
#
loop_
_entity_poly.entity_id
_entity_poly.type
_entity_poly.pdbx_seq_one_letter_code
_entity_poly.pdbx_strand_id
1 'polypeptide(L)'
;MWIFQYILCVFFFVYLPISVKASERVETHRQCQANTKTKLSDDIVHKLHTGEEVNDPILGKHMLCMFTKMLIMNADGDINAEVLRTKANRALKDENKLNALVKRCSIKEPGSAEDAAIKLLKCVEIDVPVIKHQYT
;
A
#
# COMPACT_ATOMS: atom_id res chain seq x y z
N MET A 1 -16.25 -49.44 -22.54
CA MET A 1 -14.86 -49.11 -22.10
C MET A 1 -14.48 -47.69 -22.56
N TRP A 2 -15.22 -46.66 -22.13
CA TRP A 2 -14.99 -45.24 -22.50
C TRP A 2 -14.80 -44.32 -21.26
N ILE A 3 -15.00 -44.86 -20.05
CA ILE A 3 -14.91 -44.13 -18.78
C ILE A 3 -13.44 -43.93 -18.36
N PHE A 4 -12.54 -44.87 -18.70
CA PHE A 4 -11.12 -44.75 -18.38
C PHE A 4 -10.39 -43.66 -19.18
N GLN A 5 -10.89 -43.31 -20.38
CA GLN A 5 -10.30 -42.23 -21.20
C GLN A 5 -10.64 -40.83 -20.62
N TYR A 6 -11.80 -40.68 -19.97
CA TYR A 6 -12.21 -39.42 -19.35
C TYR A 6 -11.47 -39.13 -18.04
N ILE A 7 -11.16 -40.16 -17.26
CA ILE A 7 -10.51 -40.02 -15.95
C ILE A 7 -9.07 -39.50 -16.10
N LEU A 8 -8.36 -39.84 -17.18
CA LEU A 8 -7.01 -39.33 -17.43
C LEU A 8 -6.94 -37.85 -17.82
N CYS A 9 -8.00 -37.27 -18.41
CA CYS A 9 -8.02 -35.86 -18.78
C CYS A 9 -8.35 -34.93 -17.60
N VAL A 10 -9.13 -35.40 -16.62
CA VAL A 10 -9.58 -34.54 -15.50
C VAL A 10 -8.47 -34.30 -14.47
N PHE A 11 -7.50 -35.20 -14.35
CA PHE A 11 -6.36 -35.02 -13.44
C PHE A 11 -5.26 -34.08 -13.95
N PHE A 12 -5.24 -33.74 -15.25
CA PHE A 12 -4.18 -32.88 -15.82
C PHE A 12 -4.47 -31.38 -15.70
N PHE A 13 -5.70 -30.98 -15.39
CA PHE A 13 -6.11 -29.56 -15.36
C PHE A 13 -5.97 -28.85 -14.00
N VAL A 14 -5.56 -29.56 -12.93
CA VAL A 14 -5.61 -29.00 -11.56
C VAL A 14 -4.25 -28.48 -11.04
N TYR A 15 -3.15 -28.64 -11.79
CA TYR A 15 -1.80 -28.29 -11.31
C TYR A 15 -1.16 -27.06 -11.97
N LEU A 16 -1.94 -26.05 -12.40
CA LEU A 16 -1.34 -24.74 -12.66
C LEU A 16 -1.22 -24.00 -11.32
N PRO A 17 -0.01 -23.79 -10.76
CA PRO A 17 0.13 -22.86 -9.65
C PRO A 17 -0.34 -21.50 -10.16
N ILE A 18 -1.49 -21.05 -9.64
CA ILE A 18 -2.00 -19.70 -9.87
C ILE A 18 -0.88 -18.75 -9.42
N SER A 19 -0.19 -18.13 -10.36
CA SER A 19 0.81 -17.11 -10.07
C SER A 19 0.08 -15.89 -9.53
N VAL A 20 -0.20 -15.88 -8.22
CA VAL A 20 -0.74 -14.71 -7.53
C VAL A 20 0.32 -13.62 -7.60
N LYS A 21 0.14 -12.66 -8.51
CA LYS A 21 1.00 -11.48 -8.58
C LYS A 21 0.79 -10.66 -7.31
N ALA A 22 1.87 -10.40 -6.57
CA ALA A 22 1.83 -9.53 -5.41
C ALA A 22 1.34 -8.13 -5.81
N SER A 23 0.61 -7.47 -4.92
CA SER A 23 0.14 -6.11 -5.17
C SER A 23 1.31 -5.11 -5.21
N GLU A 24 1.14 -4.00 -5.94
CA GLU A 24 2.11 -2.91 -6.02
C GLU A 24 2.56 -2.41 -4.63
N ARG A 25 1.64 -2.38 -3.65
CA ARG A 25 1.94 -1.99 -2.26
C ARG A 25 2.91 -2.98 -1.61
N VAL A 26 2.66 -4.28 -1.75
CA VAL A 26 3.50 -5.34 -1.16
C VAL A 26 4.89 -5.33 -1.79
N GLU A 27 4.97 -5.18 -3.11
CA GLU A 27 6.24 -5.12 -3.81
C GLU A 27 7.03 -3.86 -3.42
N THR A 28 6.37 -2.70 -3.35
CA THR A 28 7.00 -1.46 -2.90
C THR A 28 7.51 -1.58 -1.46
N HIS A 29 6.72 -2.20 -0.57
CA HIS A 29 7.11 -2.43 0.82
C HIS A 29 8.36 -3.30 0.91
N ARG A 30 8.43 -4.40 0.15
CA ARG A 30 9.64 -5.24 0.09
C ARG A 30 10.86 -4.46 -0.37
N GLN A 31 10.72 -3.61 -1.38
CA GLN A 31 11.83 -2.77 -1.86
C GLN A 31 12.29 -1.76 -0.80
N CYS A 32 11.37 -1.15 -0.05
CA CYS A 32 11.72 -0.24 1.04
C CYS A 32 12.29 -0.98 2.27
N GLN A 33 11.89 -2.23 2.52
CA GLN A 33 12.47 -3.07 3.58
C GLN A 33 13.88 -3.56 3.25
N ALA A 34 14.26 -3.65 1.97
CA ALA A 34 15.59 -4.08 1.56
C ALA A 34 16.70 -3.07 1.88
N ASN A 35 16.35 -1.80 2.12
CA ASN A 35 17.31 -0.75 2.52
C ASN A 35 17.25 -0.53 4.03
N THR A 36 18.39 -0.68 4.71
CA THR A 36 18.49 -0.53 6.17
C THR A 36 18.10 0.85 6.68
N LYS A 37 18.20 1.91 5.87
CA LYS A 37 17.80 3.27 6.24
C LYS A 37 16.28 3.49 6.25
N THR A 38 15.53 2.60 5.62
CA THR A 38 14.07 2.67 5.48
C THR A 38 13.39 1.44 6.05
N LYS A 39 14.14 0.51 6.66
CA LYS A 39 13.59 -0.76 7.14
C LYS A 39 12.81 -0.56 8.45
N LEU A 40 11.55 -0.98 8.46
CA LEU A 40 10.70 -1.05 9.66
C LEU A 40 10.80 -2.43 10.31
N SER A 41 10.70 -2.46 11.65
CA SER A 41 10.48 -3.71 12.38
C SER A 41 9.08 -4.25 12.11
N ASP A 42 8.92 -5.57 12.25
CA ASP A 42 7.62 -6.22 12.06
C ASP A 42 6.60 -5.74 13.10
N ASP A 43 7.04 -5.36 14.31
CA ASP A 43 6.20 -4.75 15.35
C ASP A 43 5.58 -3.42 14.90
N ILE A 44 6.38 -2.54 14.28
CA ILE A 44 5.87 -1.27 13.75
C ILE A 44 4.88 -1.52 12.62
N VAL A 45 5.20 -2.44 11.70
CA VAL A 45 4.31 -2.82 10.61
C VAL A 45 2.99 -3.37 11.15
N HIS A 46 3.05 -4.20 12.20
CA HIS A 46 1.87 -4.72 12.87
C HIS A 46 1.00 -3.59 13.45
N LYS A 47 1.59 -2.66 14.19
CA LYS A 47 0.89 -1.51 14.78
C LYS A 47 0.20 -0.63 13.74
N LEU A 48 0.87 -0.36 12.61
CA LEU A 48 0.26 0.37 11.49
C LEU A 48 -0.95 -0.38 10.91
N HIS A 49 -0.91 -1.72 10.88
CA HIS A 49 -2.03 -2.54 10.40
C HIS A 49 -3.20 -2.63 11.40
N THR A 50 -2.91 -2.60 12.70
CA THR A 50 -3.94 -2.63 13.76
C THR A 50 -4.53 -1.25 14.04
N GLY A 51 -3.92 -0.18 13.52
CA GLY A 51 -4.33 1.21 13.75
C GLY A 51 -3.85 1.75 15.08
N GLU A 52 -2.82 1.12 15.66
CA GLU A 52 -2.16 1.62 16.87
C GLU A 52 -1.28 2.82 16.53
N GLU A 53 -1.13 3.73 17.49
CA GLU A 53 -0.26 4.88 17.31
C GLU A 53 1.21 4.44 17.24
N VAL A 54 1.88 4.85 16.18
CA VAL A 54 3.32 4.61 15.97
C VAL A 54 4.04 5.96 15.97
N ASN A 55 4.99 6.10 16.90
CA ASN A 55 5.94 7.20 16.92
C ASN A 55 7.36 6.63 16.83
N ASP A 56 7.77 6.28 15.62
CA ASP A 56 9.11 5.76 15.34
C ASP A 56 9.84 6.66 14.33
N PRO A 57 11.10 7.05 14.59
CA PRO A 57 11.85 7.96 13.73
C PRO A 57 12.13 7.41 12.33
N ILE A 58 12.04 6.10 12.10
CA ILE A 58 12.23 5.46 10.79
C ILE A 58 10.94 5.49 9.97
N LEU A 59 9.77 5.67 10.60
CA LEU A 59 8.48 5.64 9.91
C LEU A 59 8.42 6.65 8.77
N GLY A 60 8.90 7.89 8.99
CA GLY A 60 8.91 8.93 7.96
C GLY A 60 9.72 8.53 6.73
N LYS A 61 10.89 7.92 6.94
CA LYS A 61 11.77 7.42 5.87
C LYS A 61 11.13 6.27 5.09
N HIS A 62 10.51 5.33 5.80
CA HIS A 62 9.80 4.22 5.15
C HIS A 62 8.63 4.73 4.31
N MET A 63 7.81 5.63 4.85
CA MET A 63 6.65 6.17 4.15
C MET A 63 7.06 7.04 2.95
N LEU A 64 8.12 7.83 3.08
CA LEU A 64 8.68 8.59 1.95
C LEU A 64 9.15 7.66 0.84
N CYS A 65 9.84 6.56 1.18
CA CYS A 65 10.24 5.54 0.20
C CYS A 65 9.02 4.92 -0.51
N MET A 66 8.00 4.54 0.26
CA MET A 66 6.78 3.93 -0.26
C MET A 66 6.05 4.88 -1.23
N PHE A 67 5.78 6.10 -0.80
CA PHE A 67 5.03 7.07 -1.59
C PHE A 67 5.81 7.58 -2.81
N THR A 68 7.14 7.71 -2.70
CA THR A 68 7.98 8.07 -3.85
C THR A 68 7.94 6.98 -4.92
N LYS A 69 8.11 5.71 -4.54
CA LYS A 69 8.06 4.59 -5.49
C LYS A 69 6.69 4.38 -6.14
N MET A 70 5.61 4.70 -5.40
CA MET A 70 4.24 4.68 -5.93
C MET A 70 3.87 5.95 -6.70
N LEU A 71 4.80 6.91 -6.84
CA LEU A 71 4.62 8.21 -7.51
C LEU A 71 3.55 9.11 -6.87
N ILE A 72 3.17 8.83 -5.62
CA ILE A 72 2.21 9.64 -4.87
C ILE A 72 2.87 10.94 -4.41
N MET A 73 4.16 10.91 -4.09
CA MET A 73 4.94 12.10 -3.76
C MET A 73 6.32 12.06 -4.43
N ASN A 74 6.97 13.21 -4.57
CA ASN A 74 8.37 13.28 -5.01
C ASN A 74 9.34 13.24 -3.81
N ALA A 75 10.64 13.30 -4.08
CA ALA A 75 11.68 13.25 -3.05
C ALA A 75 11.67 14.46 -2.10
N ASP A 76 11.14 15.60 -2.56
CA ASP A 76 10.99 16.82 -1.76
C ASP A 76 9.71 16.80 -0.89
N GLY A 77 8.86 15.79 -1.07
CA GLY A 77 7.59 15.61 -0.36
C GLY A 77 6.41 16.32 -0.98
N ASP A 78 6.51 16.82 -2.23
CA ASP A 78 5.36 17.35 -2.97
C ASP A 78 4.46 16.21 -3.44
N ILE A 79 3.16 16.37 -3.20
CA ILE A 79 2.17 15.32 -3.41
C ILE A 79 1.56 15.48 -4.80
N ASN A 80 1.55 14.40 -5.58
CA ASN A 80 0.84 14.33 -6.85
C ASN A 80 -0.63 13.97 -6.59
N ALA A 81 -1.49 14.99 -6.63
CA ALA A 81 -2.93 14.84 -6.35
C ALA A 81 -3.64 13.85 -7.30
N GLU A 82 -3.25 13.81 -8.58
CA GLU A 82 -3.83 12.91 -9.58
C GLU A 82 -3.47 11.45 -9.30
N VAL A 83 -2.20 11.19 -8.97
CA VAL A 83 -1.75 9.85 -8.59
C VAL A 83 -2.39 9.44 -7.27
N LEU A 84 -2.44 10.34 -6.27
CA LEU A 84 -3.13 10.10 -5.01
C LEU A 84 -4.60 9.69 -5.24
N ARG A 85 -5.33 10.43 -6.09
CA ARG A 85 -6.70 10.09 -6.48
C ARG A 85 -6.78 8.70 -7.10
N THR A 86 -5.92 8.41 -8.06
CA THR A 86 -5.91 7.14 -8.78
C THR A 86 -5.66 5.96 -7.84
N LYS A 87 -4.74 6.10 -6.89
CA LYS A 87 -4.43 5.06 -5.90
C LYS A 87 -5.54 4.93 -4.85
N ALA A 88 -6.06 6.04 -4.32
CA ALA A 88 -7.14 6.05 -3.34
C ALA A 88 -8.44 5.45 -3.89
N ASN A 89 -8.77 5.69 -5.17
CA ASN A 89 -9.94 5.12 -5.82
C ASN A 89 -9.92 3.58 -5.87
N ARG A 90 -8.77 2.93 -5.66
CA ARG A 90 -8.72 1.46 -5.55
C ARG A 90 -9.42 0.96 -4.28
N ALA A 91 -9.40 1.76 -3.21
CA ALA A 91 -9.98 1.41 -1.91
C ALA A 91 -11.26 2.20 -1.57
N LEU A 92 -11.40 3.42 -2.07
CA LEU A 92 -12.52 4.32 -1.78
C LEU A 92 -13.30 4.65 -3.06
N LYS A 93 -14.46 3.98 -3.24
CA LYS A 93 -15.30 4.10 -4.45
C LYS A 93 -16.34 5.22 -4.40
N ASP A 94 -16.61 5.74 -3.21
CA ASP A 94 -17.49 6.89 -3.04
C ASP A 94 -16.77 8.15 -3.57
N GLU A 95 -17.28 8.69 -4.68
CA GLU A 95 -16.69 9.85 -5.35
C GLU A 95 -16.67 11.12 -4.48
N ASN A 96 -17.66 11.32 -3.61
CA ASN A 96 -17.69 12.47 -2.71
C ASN A 96 -16.58 12.35 -1.66
N LYS A 97 -16.42 11.16 -1.06
CA LYS A 97 -15.33 10.90 -0.11
C LYS A 97 -13.96 10.95 -0.77
N LEU A 98 -13.84 10.40 -1.99
CA LEU A 98 -12.59 10.45 -2.76
C LEU A 98 -12.17 11.90 -3.07
N ASN A 99 -13.11 12.71 -3.55
CA ASN A 99 -12.84 14.12 -3.83
C ASN A 99 -12.47 14.89 -2.55
N ALA A 100 -13.13 14.61 -1.42
CA ALA A 100 -12.82 15.20 -0.13
C ALA A 100 -11.42 14.79 0.38
N LEU A 101 -11.05 13.51 0.27
CA LEU A 101 -9.73 12.99 0.63
C LEU A 101 -8.65 13.67 -0.21
N VAL A 102 -8.80 13.69 -1.54
CA VAL A 102 -7.77 14.26 -2.43
C VAL A 102 -7.58 15.73 -2.14
N LYS A 103 -8.67 16.50 -2.05
CA LYS A 103 -8.62 17.94 -1.74
C LYS A 103 -7.90 18.23 -0.42
N ARG A 104 -8.13 17.40 0.61
CA ARG A 104 -7.54 17.59 1.94
C ARG A 104 -6.10 17.10 2.02
N CYS A 105 -5.82 15.92 1.48
CA CYS A 105 -4.56 15.21 1.67
C CYS A 105 -3.51 15.51 0.61
N SER A 106 -3.84 16.20 -0.50
CA SER A 106 -2.85 16.60 -1.51
C SER A 106 -2.12 17.90 -1.19
N ILE A 107 -2.36 18.50 -0.02
CA ILE A 107 -1.72 19.74 0.41
C ILE A 107 -0.45 19.38 1.18
N LYS A 108 0.71 19.78 0.65
CA LYS A 108 1.97 19.68 1.37
C LYS A 108 2.03 20.77 2.44
N GLU A 109 2.13 20.35 3.69
CA GLU A 109 2.44 21.27 4.79
C GLU A 109 3.95 21.52 4.90
N PRO A 110 4.37 22.64 5.52
CA PRO A 110 5.78 22.87 5.84
C PRO A 110 6.39 21.73 6.67
N GLY A 111 7.67 21.45 6.45
CA GLY A 111 8.42 20.39 7.11
C GLY A 111 9.41 19.70 6.17
N SER A 112 10.00 18.61 6.63
CA SER A 112 10.81 17.72 5.79
C SER A 112 9.93 16.84 4.89
N ALA A 113 10.53 16.21 3.88
CA ALA A 113 9.84 15.22 3.05
C ALA A 113 9.34 14.00 3.87
N GLU A 114 10.07 13.64 4.93
CA GLU A 114 9.68 12.59 5.88
C GLU A 114 8.42 13.01 6.67
N ASP A 115 8.35 14.27 7.12
CA ASP A 115 7.16 14.82 7.79
C ASP A 115 5.96 14.84 6.85
N ALA A 116 6.15 15.25 5.60
CA ALA A 116 5.10 15.23 4.58
C ALA A 116 4.57 13.81 4.37
N ALA A 117 5.43 12.79 4.36
CA ALA A 117 5.01 11.41 4.22
C ALA A 117 4.19 10.92 5.43
N ILE A 118 4.60 11.24 6.66
CA ILE A 118 3.81 10.90 7.86
C ILE A 118 2.44 11.58 7.84
N LYS A 119 2.39 12.87 7.49
CA LYS A 119 1.14 13.63 7.42
C LYS A 119 0.19 13.05 6.36
N LEU A 120 0.72 12.68 5.19
CA LEU A 120 -0.06 12.04 4.15
C LEU A 120 -0.63 10.69 4.60
N LEU A 121 0.18 9.85 5.27
CA LEU A 121 -0.29 8.58 5.83
C LEU A 121 -1.51 8.80 6.75
N LYS A 122 -1.34 9.66 7.75
CA LYS A 122 -2.40 9.99 8.72
C LYS A 122 -3.65 10.56 8.05
N CYS A 123 -3.48 11.41 7.04
CA CYS A 123 -4.62 12.03 6.34
C CYS A 123 -5.45 11.01 5.54
N VAL A 124 -4.80 10.04 4.92
CA VAL A 124 -5.45 8.99 4.10
C VAL A 124 -6.16 7.95 4.96
N GLU A 125 -5.59 7.59 6.12
CA GLU A 125 -6.17 6.62 7.06
C GLU A 125 -7.56 7.02 7.58
N ILE A 126 -7.91 8.31 7.54
CA ILE A 126 -9.24 8.81 7.93
C ILE A 126 -10.36 8.19 7.07
N ASP A 127 -10.14 8.04 5.76
CA ASP A 127 -11.17 7.56 4.83
C ASP A 127 -10.84 6.18 4.22
N VAL A 128 -9.57 5.76 4.24
CA VAL A 128 -9.12 4.49 3.68
C VAL A 128 -8.74 3.54 4.81
N PRO A 129 -9.63 2.61 5.21
CA PRO A 129 -9.31 1.66 6.27
C PRO A 129 -8.15 0.78 5.81
N VAL A 130 -7.19 0.56 6.71
CA VAL A 130 -6.12 -0.42 6.49
C VAL A 130 -6.78 -1.80 6.39
N ILE A 131 -6.69 -2.42 5.22
CA ILE A 131 -7.36 -3.69 4.93
C ILE A 131 -6.72 -4.77 5.81
N LYS A 132 -7.46 -5.22 6.84
CA LYS A 132 -7.06 -6.29 7.79
C LYS A 132 -6.86 -7.67 7.14
N HIS A 133 -7.13 -7.84 5.85
CA HIS A 133 -7.23 -9.13 5.17
C HIS A 133 -5.99 -9.60 4.41
N GLN A 134 -4.83 -8.94 4.51
CA GLN A 134 -3.62 -9.37 3.77
C GLN A 134 -2.74 -10.41 4.49
N TYR A 135 -3.13 -10.90 5.68
CA TYR A 135 -2.35 -11.86 6.47
C TYR A 135 -3.19 -13.00 7.10
N THR A 136 -4.33 -13.33 6.50
CA THR A 136 -5.01 -14.63 6.70
C THR A 136 -4.92 -15.46 5.44
#